data_AF-A0A0A9X9P5-F1
#
_entry.id   AF-A0A0A9X9P5-F1
#
_cell.length_a   1.000
_cell.length_b   1.000
_cell.length_c   1.000
_cell.angle_alpha   90.00
_cell.angle_beta   90.00
_cell.angle_gamma   90.00
#
_symmetry.space_group_name_H-M   'P 1'
#
loop_
_entity.id
_entity.type
_entity.pdbx_description
1 polymer ?
#
loop_
_entity_poly.entity_id
_entity_poly.type
_entity_poly.pdbx_seq_one_letter_code
_entity_poly.pdbx_strand_id
1 'polypeptide(L)'
;MEAYRDRYTSLIAKKERYERSLEEDDKLSVVSSRSSASVHKKCNLKLPKLVPRQFSRQIKDWISFWATFKRIHESSDFDDEEKFQYLLLYTAEKSPARDLIESFPPSAGNYSKAIEQLKARFGREDLLIELYVRELLSLVLVKAKGGKFGSLRSLYDSLTTQLRVLVGTLALY
;
A
#
# COMPACT_ATOMS: atom_id res chain seq x y z
N MET A 1 -38.64 -23.66 25.02
CA MET A 1 -37.99 -22.34 25.19
C MET A 1 -36.95 -22.32 26.31
N GLU A 2 -37.03 -23.20 27.31
CA GLU A 2 -36.15 -23.25 28.49
C GLU A 2 -34.72 -23.72 28.17
N ALA A 3 -34.57 -24.77 27.36
CA ALA A 3 -33.27 -25.26 26.91
C ALA A 3 -32.41 -24.24 26.13
N TYR A 4 -33.03 -23.22 25.52
CA TYR A 4 -32.32 -22.15 24.83
C TYR A 4 -31.73 -21.13 25.83
N ARG A 5 -32.45 -20.83 26.92
CA ARG A 5 -31.96 -19.96 27.99
C ARG A 5 -30.77 -20.58 28.69
N ASP A 6 -30.83 -21.87 29.01
CA ASP A 6 -29.73 -22.58 29.69
C ASP A 6 -28.47 -22.65 28.83
N ARG A 7 -28.62 -22.83 27.52
CA ARG A 7 -27.48 -22.79 26.59
C ARG A 7 -26.86 -21.40 26.51
N TYR A 8 -27.68 -20.35 26.54
CA TYR A 8 -27.23 -18.97 26.50
C TYR A 8 -26.50 -18.56 27.80
N THR A 9 -27.03 -18.92 28.97
CA THR A 9 -26.39 -18.63 30.26
C THR A 9 -25.09 -19.41 30.44
N SER A 10 -25.03 -20.67 29.99
CA SER A 10 -23.80 -21.47 29.99
C SER A 10 -22.70 -20.84 29.11
N LEU A 11 -23.06 -20.27 27.95
CA LEU A 11 -22.11 -19.59 27.06
C LEU A 11 -21.55 -18.30 27.68
N ILE A 12 -22.38 -17.52 28.35
CA ILE A 12 -21.94 -16.31 29.08
C ILE A 12 -20.97 -16.69 30.20
N ALA A 13 -21.34 -17.68 31.02
CA ALA A 13 -20.48 -18.14 32.11
C ALA A 13 -19.14 -18.71 31.62
N LYS A 14 -19.14 -19.37 30.44
CA LYS A 14 -17.91 -19.86 29.81
C LYS A 14 -17.04 -18.72 29.30
N LYS A 15 -17.64 -17.67 28.71
CA LYS A 15 -16.93 -16.48 28.24
C LYS A 15 -16.26 -15.74 29.41
N GLU A 16 -16.98 -15.51 30.50
CA GLU A 16 -16.42 -14.82 31.68
C GLU A 16 -15.27 -15.60 32.36
N ARG A 17 -15.29 -16.93 32.32
CA ARG A 17 -14.16 -17.74 32.80
C ARG A 17 -12.91 -17.57 31.93
N TYR A 18 -13.07 -17.48 30.61
CA TYR A 18 -11.97 -17.25 29.68
C TYR A 18 -11.37 -15.84 29.85
N GLU A 19 -12.22 -14.82 29.99
CA GLU A 19 -11.76 -13.44 30.20
C GLU A 19 -11.02 -13.29 31.54
N ARG A 20 -11.50 -13.94 32.60
CA ARG A 20 -10.82 -13.95 33.91
C ARG A 20 -9.47 -14.68 33.88
N SER A 21 -9.35 -15.79 33.16
CA SER A 21 -8.04 -16.46 32.98
C SER A 21 -7.03 -15.59 32.21
N LEU A 22 -7.48 -14.83 31.21
CA LEU A 22 -6.60 -13.93 30.45
C LEU A 22 -6.10 -12.73 31.28
N GLU A 23 -6.90 -12.25 32.23
CA GLU A 23 -6.50 -11.18 33.15
C GLU A 23 -5.56 -11.67 34.27
N GLU A 24 -5.62 -12.95 34.64
CA GLU A 24 -4.71 -13.55 35.62
C GLU A 24 -3.29 -13.74 35.06
N ASP A 25 -3.15 -14.03 33.75
CA ASP A 25 -1.85 -14.15 33.09
C ASP A 25 -1.11 -12.80 32.94
N ASP A 26 -1.84 -11.68 32.83
CA ASP A 26 -1.24 -10.34 32.66
C ASP A 26 -0.68 -9.79 34.00
N LYS A 27 -1.30 -10.15 35.13
CA LYS A 27 -0.90 -9.63 36.46
C LYS A 27 0.31 -10.31 37.11
N LEU A 28 0.76 -11.45 36.60
CA LEU A 28 1.92 -12.18 37.13
C LEU A 28 3.29 -11.70 36.57
N SER A 29 3.31 -10.77 35.61
CA SER A 29 4.55 -10.35 34.95
C SER A 29 5.26 -9.12 35.58
N VAL A 30 4.68 -8.47 36.60
CA VAL A 30 5.10 -7.12 37.04
C VAL A 30 6.02 -7.10 38.28
N VAL A 31 6.57 -8.25 38.75
CA VAL A 31 7.45 -8.26 39.94
C VAL A 31 8.75 -9.05 39.73
N SER A 32 9.68 -8.45 38.97
CA SER A 32 11.16 -8.64 39.00
C SER A 32 11.73 -7.83 37.81
N SER A 33 12.64 -6.86 37.89
CA SER A 33 13.78 -6.64 38.78
C SER A 33 14.25 -5.19 38.67
N ARG A 34 14.86 -4.70 39.75
CA ARG A 34 15.47 -3.38 39.93
C ARG A 34 16.65 -3.09 38.98
N SER A 35 16.67 -1.83 38.52
CA SER A 35 17.80 -0.96 38.16
C SER A 35 19.18 -1.59 37.92
N SER A 36 19.67 -1.45 36.68
CA SER A 36 21.10 -1.37 36.38
C SER A 36 21.29 -0.44 35.17
N ALA A 37 22.01 0.65 35.38
CA ALA A 37 22.39 1.60 34.34
C ALA A 37 23.11 0.86 33.20
N SER A 38 22.51 0.84 32.01
CA SER A 38 23.10 0.25 30.82
C SER A 38 23.21 1.33 29.75
N VAL A 39 24.46 1.64 29.46
CA VAL A 39 24.99 2.39 28.31
C VAL A 39 24.01 2.39 27.14
N HIS A 40 23.68 3.58 26.63
CA HIS A 40 22.96 3.78 25.36
C HIS A 40 23.79 3.18 24.22
N LYS A 41 23.77 1.86 24.07
CA LYS A 41 24.08 1.21 22.80
C LYS A 41 22.97 1.64 21.87
N LYS A 42 23.30 2.49 20.90
CA LYS A 42 22.45 2.79 19.75
C LYS A 42 21.93 1.46 19.23
N CYS A 43 20.68 1.16 19.52
CA CYS A 43 19.97 0.02 19.00
C CYS A 43 19.85 0.28 17.51
N ASN A 44 20.82 -0.22 16.74
CA ASN A 44 20.73 -0.29 15.29
C ASN A 44 19.65 -1.32 14.98
N LEU A 45 18.39 -0.93 15.19
CA LEU A 45 17.22 -1.60 14.63
C LEU A 45 17.36 -1.44 13.12
N LYS A 46 18.07 -2.38 12.50
CA LYS A 46 18.01 -2.56 11.06
C LYS A 46 16.60 -3.04 10.76
N LEU A 47 15.69 -2.08 10.63
CA LEU A 47 14.39 -2.27 10.00
C LEU A 47 14.64 -3.08 8.72
N PRO A 48 13.81 -4.09 8.39
CA PRO A 48 13.83 -4.65 7.06
C PRO A 48 13.84 -3.47 6.11
N LYS A 49 14.88 -3.35 5.27
CA LYS A 49 14.99 -2.22 4.33
C LYS A 49 13.64 -2.18 3.64
N LEU A 50 12.86 -1.13 3.90
CA LEU A 50 11.59 -0.88 3.25
C LEU A 50 11.97 -0.74 1.79
N VAL A 51 11.92 -1.83 1.03
CA VAL A 51 12.04 -1.78 -0.42
C VAL A 51 10.79 -1.01 -0.81
N PRO A 52 10.91 0.27 -1.22
CA PRO A 52 9.74 0.97 -1.71
C PRO A 52 9.19 0.11 -2.83
N ARG A 53 7.88 -0.15 -2.81
CA ARG A 53 7.22 -0.98 -3.81
C ARG A 53 7.60 -0.43 -5.18
N GLN A 54 8.48 -1.14 -5.87
CA GLN A 54 9.24 -0.53 -6.97
C GLN A 54 8.33 -0.38 -8.20
N PHE A 55 8.28 0.82 -8.77
CA PHE A 55 7.51 1.09 -9.97
C PHE A 55 8.16 0.38 -11.18
N SER A 56 7.56 -0.73 -11.62
CA SER A 56 8.18 -1.64 -12.60
C SER A 56 7.73 -1.45 -14.05
N ARG A 57 6.53 -0.90 -14.28
CA ARG A 57 6.01 -0.46 -15.60
C ARG A 57 4.51 -0.29 -15.67
N GLN A 58 3.75 -0.88 -14.75
CA GLN A 58 2.31 -0.94 -14.95
C GLN A 58 1.74 0.46 -14.78
N ILE A 59 1.04 0.95 -15.79
CA ILE A 59 0.23 2.18 -15.70
C ILE A 59 -0.69 2.10 -14.46
N LYS A 60 -1.13 0.90 -14.08
CA LYS A 60 -1.83 0.63 -12.82
C LYS A 60 -1.06 1.01 -11.55
N ASP A 61 0.24 0.74 -11.54
CA ASP A 61 1.11 1.03 -10.41
C ASP A 61 1.47 2.52 -10.34
N TRP A 62 1.25 3.29 -11.41
CA TRP A 62 1.54 4.72 -11.46
C TRP A 62 0.79 5.49 -10.38
N ILE A 63 -0.49 5.18 -10.18
CA ILE A 63 -1.30 5.87 -9.17
C ILE A 63 -0.78 5.61 -7.76
N SER A 64 -0.46 4.34 -7.46
CA SER A 64 0.10 3.97 -6.15
C SER A 64 1.49 4.58 -5.93
N PHE A 65 2.32 4.59 -6.98
CA PHE A 65 3.63 5.23 -6.98
C PHE A 65 3.51 6.74 -6.73
N TRP A 66 2.72 7.44 -7.55
CA TRP A 66 2.57 8.89 -7.48
C TRP A 66 1.96 9.31 -6.15
N ALA A 67 0.95 8.61 -5.64
CA ALA A 67 0.38 8.89 -4.31
C ALA A 67 1.41 8.84 -3.18
N THR A 68 2.38 7.92 -3.28
CA THR A 68 3.44 7.79 -2.27
C THR A 68 4.55 8.82 -2.48
N PHE A 69 4.94 9.05 -3.74
CA PHE A 69 6.03 9.94 -4.11
C PHE A 69 5.65 11.43 -4.05
N LYS A 70 4.36 11.77 -4.23
CA LYS A 70 3.83 13.14 -4.19
C LYS A 70 4.26 13.88 -2.93
N ARG A 71 4.24 13.21 -1.78
CA ARG A 71 4.70 13.79 -0.50
C ARG A 71 6.17 14.21 -0.52
N ILE A 72 7.03 13.43 -1.17
CA ILE A 72 8.47 13.70 -1.31
C ILE A 72 8.70 14.80 -2.36
N HIS A 73 7.90 14.80 -3.43
CA HIS A 73 7.94 15.82 -4.45
C HIS A 73 7.57 17.21 -3.91
N GLU A 74 6.52 17.29 -3.10
CA GLU A 74 5.97 18.53 -2.53
C GLU A 74 6.70 19.01 -1.27
N SER A 75 7.44 18.15 -0.57
CA SER A 75 8.22 18.56 0.60
C SER A 75 9.35 19.51 0.23
N SER A 76 9.47 20.60 0.99
CA SER A 76 10.57 21.57 0.94
C SER A 76 11.82 21.09 1.69
N ASP A 77 11.73 20.00 2.44
CA ASP A 77 12.81 19.47 3.28
C ASP A 77 13.92 18.77 2.47
N PHE A 78 13.67 18.51 1.17
CA PHE A 78 14.61 17.81 0.29
C PHE A 78 14.98 18.70 -0.89
N ASP A 79 16.27 18.71 -1.20
CA ASP A 79 16.79 19.36 -2.40
C ASP A 79 16.44 18.55 -3.66
N ASP A 80 16.46 19.20 -4.82
CA ASP A 80 16.14 18.52 -6.09
C ASP A 80 17.09 17.35 -6.40
N GLU A 81 18.34 17.41 -5.93
CA GLU A 81 19.29 16.28 -6.02
C GLU A 81 18.87 15.10 -5.16
N GLU A 82 18.45 15.35 -3.92
CA GLU A 82 17.96 14.31 -3.01
C GLU A 82 16.66 13.71 -3.55
N LYS A 83 15.75 14.55 -4.06
CA LYS A 83 14.52 14.11 -4.74
C LYS A 83 14.82 13.24 -5.96
N PHE A 84 15.88 13.54 -6.73
CA PHE A 84 16.32 12.71 -7.85
C PHE A 84 16.81 11.34 -7.38
N GLN A 85 17.58 11.31 -6.30
CA GLN A 85 18.05 10.04 -5.70
C GLN A 85 16.88 9.21 -5.16
N TYR A 86 15.90 9.84 -4.52
CA TYR A 86 14.67 9.16 -4.12
C TYR A 86 13.87 8.66 -5.33
N LEU A 87 13.78 9.43 -6.40
CA LEU A 87 13.10 9.01 -7.63
C LEU A 87 13.73 7.74 -8.22
N LEU A 88 15.06 7.67 -8.26
CA LEU A 88 15.80 6.45 -8.60
C LEU A 88 15.44 5.32 -7.65
N LEU A 89 15.49 5.53 -6.32
CA LEU A 89 15.22 4.49 -5.33
C LEU A 89 13.80 3.90 -5.41
N TYR A 90 12.80 4.73 -5.73
CA TYR A 90 11.40 4.32 -5.83
C TYR A 90 11.03 3.68 -7.20
N THR A 91 11.94 3.71 -8.17
CA THR A 91 11.76 3.04 -9.47
C THR A 91 12.48 1.69 -9.50
N ALA A 92 11.85 0.69 -10.14
CA ALA A 92 12.42 -0.64 -10.19
C ALA A 92 13.65 -0.67 -11.09
N GLU A 93 14.72 -1.33 -10.63
CA GLU A 93 15.89 -1.56 -11.46
C GLU A 93 15.50 -2.34 -12.73
N LYS A 94 16.13 -2.02 -13.87
CA LYS A 94 15.85 -2.62 -15.19
C LYS A 94 14.40 -2.42 -15.67
N SER A 95 13.72 -1.39 -15.18
CA SER A 95 12.44 -0.95 -15.73
C SER A 95 12.65 0.20 -16.71
N PRO A 96 11.79 0.37 -17.71
CA PRO A 96 11.88 1.54 -18.60
C PRO A 96 11.44 2.85 -17.97
N ALA A 97 10.85 2.82 -16.77
CA ALA A 97 10.76 4.01 -15.93
C ALA A 97 12.15 4.41 -15.44
N ARG A 98 12.92 3.42 -14.98
CA ARG A 98 14.32 3.59 -14.58
C ARG A 98 15.21 4.00 -15.75
N ASP A 99 15.10 3.36 -16.92
CA ASP A 99 15.87 3.75 -18.12
C ASP A 99 15.58 5.20 -18.53
N LEU A 100 14.33 5.65 -18.39
CA LEU A 100 13.96 7.04 -18.66
C LEU A 100 14.60 8.00 -17.65
N ILE A 101 14.59 7.66 -16.36
CA ILE A 101 15.21 8.51 -15.33
C ILE A 101 16.73 8.53 -15.47
N GLU A 102 17.36 7.37 -15.71
CA GLU A 102 18.81 7.24 -15.91
C GLU A 102 19.31 7.89 -17.20
N SER A 103 18.41 8.17 -18.16
CA SER A 103 18.75 8.97 -19.34
C SER A 103 19.09 10.43 -19.02
N PHE A 104 18.70 10.91 -17.83
CA PHE A 104 19.08 12.22 -17.32
C PHE A 104 20.24 12.11 -16.33
N PRO A 105 21.28 12.95 -16.45
CA PRO A 105 22.30 13.07 -15.41
C PRO A 105 21.65 13.43 -14.06
N PRO A 106 22.00 12.75 -12.95
CA PRO A 106 21.45 12.99 -11.62
C PRO A 106 21.98 14.30 -11.05
N SER A 107 21.29 15.40 -11.37
CA SER A 107 21.60 16.77 -10.96
C SER A 107 20.32 17.53 -10.65
N ALA A 108 20.38 18.53 -9.76
CA ALA A 108 19.25 19.36 -9.35
C ALA A 108 18.40 19.84 -10.54
N GLY A 109 19.05 20.47 -11.53
CA GLY A 109 18.37 21.06 -12.68
C GLY A 109 17.69 20.06 -13.63
N ASN A 110 17.96 18.78 -13.47
CA ASN A 110 17.40 17.72 -14.31
C ASN A 110 16.26 16.95 -13.62
N TYR A 111 16.05 17.14 -12.32
CA TYR A 111 14.95 16.50 -11.59
C TYR A 111 13.58 16.88 -12.16
N SER A 112 13.35 18.17 -12.37
CA SER A 112 12.10 18.67 -12.97
C SER A 112 11.82 18.04 -14.33
N LYS A 113 12.84 17.96 -15.18
CA LYS A 113 12.73 17.34 -16.52
C LYS A 113 12.45 15.85 -16.44
N ALA A 114 13.15 15.12 -15.56
CA ALA A 114 12.96 13.69 -15.39
C ALA A 114 11.54 13.36 -14.87
N ILE A 115 11.05 14.12 -13.88
CA ILE A 115 9.71 13.87 -13.31
C ILE A 115 8.60 14.26 -14.27
N GLU A 116 8.75 15.34 -15.04
CA GLU A 116 7.81 15.73 -16.09
C GLU A 116 7.72 14.67 -17.19
N GLN A 117 8.85 14.16 -17.68
CA GLN A 117 8.87 13.10 -18.68
C GLN A 117 8.27 11.80 -18.14
N LEU A 118 8.49 11.49 -16.86
CA LEU A 118 7.88 10.35 -16.21
C LEU A 118 6.35 10.49 -16.14
N LYS A 119 5.85 11.67 -15.74
CA LYS A 119 4.41 12.01 -15.74
C LYS A 119 3.82 11.94 -17.15
N ALA A 120 4.49 12.52 -18.14
CA ALA A 120 4.02 12.54 -19.53
C ALA A 120 3.90 11.13 -20.14
N ARG A 121 4.78 10.21 -19.73
CA ARG A 121 4.78 8.84 -20.27
C ARG A 121 3.82 7.91 -19.53
N PHE A 122 3.78 7.98 -18.19
CA PHE A 122 3.06 7.00 -17.35
C PHE A 122 1.84 7.57 -16.63
N GLY A 123 1.77 8.88 -16.44
CA GLY A 123 0.68 9.58 -15.75
C GLY A 123 -0.38 10.19 -16.66
N ARG A 124 -0.51 9.71 -17.90
CA ARG A 124 -1.57 10.16 -18.81
C ARG A 124 -2.92 9.62 -18.35
N GLU A 125 -3.79 10.55 -17.96
CA GLU A 125 -5.14 10.27 -17.48
C GLU A 125 -5.96 9.50 -18.53
N ASP A 126 -5.90 9.91 -19.80
CA ASP A 126 -6.61 9.26 -20.90
C ASP A 126 -6.30 7.75 -20.97
N LEU A 127 -5.01 7.40 -20.85
CA LEU A 127 -4.56 6.01 -20.87
C LEU A 127 -4.93 5.25 -19.59
N LEU A 128 -4.92 5.92 -18.44
CA LEU A 128 -5.36 5.33 -17.18
C LEU A 128 -6.84 4.97 -17.27
N ILE A 129 -7.67 5.93 -17.69
CA ILE A 129 -9.11 5.75 -17.88
C ILE A 129 -9.37 4.62 -18.88
N GLU A 130 -8.74 4.66 -20.07
CA GLU A 130 -8.90 3.62 -21.09
C GLU A 130 -8.55 2.22 -20.55
N LEU A 131 -7.44 2.10 -19.81
CA LEU A 131 -7.00 0.85 -19.22
C LEU A 131 -8.02 0.32 -18.19
N TYR A 132 -8.52 1.17 -17.29
CA TYR A 132 -9.52 0.75 -16.30
C TYR A 132 -10.87 0.44 -16.93
N VAL A 133 -11.31 1.21 -17.93
CA VAL A 133 -12.54 0.92 -18.70
C VAL A 133 -12.41 -0.41 -19.44
N ARG A 134 -11.27 -0.69 -20.09
CA ARG A 134 -11.02 -1.96 -20.75
C ARG A 134 -11.05 -3.14 -19.78
N GLU A 135 -10.53 -2.97 -18.57
CA GLU A 135 -10.61 -4.02 -17.55
C GLU A 135 -12.03 -4.25 -17.04
N LEU A 136 -12.78 -3.17 -16.83
CA LEU A 136 -14.18 -3.25 -16.47
C LEU A 136 -14.97 -4.02 -17.57
N LEU A 137 -14.77 -3.65 -18.83
CA LEU A 137 -15.39 -4.33 -19.97
C LEU A 137 -14.95 -5.79 -20.07
N SER A 138 -13.67 -6.09 -19.83
CA SER A 138 -13.17 -7.46 -19.79
C SER A 138 -13.87 -8.29 -18.71
N LEU A 139 -14.05 -7.74 -17.51
CA LEU A 139 -14.77 -8.41 -16.42
C LEU A 139 -16.23 -8.69 -16.79
N VAL A 140 -16.91 -7.70 -17.39
CA VAL A 140 -18.29 -7.84 -17.87
C VAL A 140 -18.39 -8.91 -18.97
N LEU A 141 -17.46 -8.92 -19.93
CA LEU A 141 -17.43 -9.90 -21.02
C LEU A 141 -17.16 -11.32 -20.52
N VAL A 142 -16.25 -11.51 -19.56
CA VAL A 142 -16.01 -12.82 -18.93
C VAL A 142 -17.28 -13.31 -18.24
N LYS A 143 -18.04 -12.42 -17.58
CA LYS A 143 -19.31 -12.76 -16.95
C LYS A 143 -20.39 -13.12 -17.98
N ALA A 144 -20.49 -12.34 -19.07
CA ALA A 144 -21.47 -12.55 -20.14
C ALA A 144 -21.23 -13.85 -20.92
N LYS A 145 -19.97 -14.26 -21.09
CA LYS A 145 -19.58 -15.53 -21.75
C LYS A 145 -19.73 -16.77 -20.85
N GLY A 146 -20.38 -16.66 -19.70
CA GLY A 146 -20.55 -17.77 -18.76
C GLY A 146 -19.25 -18.18 -18.04
N GLY A 147 -18.23 -17.31 -18.04
CA GLY A 147 -16.98 -17.54 -17.32
C GLY A 147 -17.23 -17.70 -15.82
N LYS A 148 -16.71 -18.79 -15.25
CA LYS A 148 -16.76 -19.02 -13.80
C LYS A 148 -15.79 -18.06 -13.11
N PHE A 149 -16.33 -17.01 -12.52
CA PHE A 149 -15.59 -16.32 -11.45
C PHE A 149 -15.60 -17.20 -10.21
N GLY A 150 -14.44 -17.35 -9.56
CA GLY A 150 -14.29 -18.25 -8.42
C GLY A 150 -15.33 -18.02 -7.32
N SER A 151 -15.72 -16.76 -7.08
CA SER A 151 -16.86 -16.39 -6.22
C SER A 151 -17.52 -15.08 -6.65
N LEU A 152 -18.83 -14.91 -6.36
CA LEU A 152 -19.54 -13.63 -6.55
C LEU A 152 -18.88 -12.47 -5.79
N ARG A 153 -18.26 -12.79 -4.64
CA ARG A 153 -17.49 -11.85 -3.84
C ARG A 153 -16.27 -11.32 -4.59
N SER A 154 -15.48 -12.20 -5.21
CA SER A 154 -14.30 -11.78 -5.99
C SER A 154 -14.64 -10.88 -7.18
N LEU A 155 -15.82 -11.09 -7.79
CA LEU A 155 -16.35 -10.23 -8.85
C LEU A 155 -16.68 -8.83 -8.34
N TYR A 156 -17.42 -8.76 -7.24
CA TYR A 156 -17.79 -7.52 -6.60
C TYR A 156 -16.55 -6.74 -6.13
N ASP A 157 -15.59 -7.43 -5.52
CA ASP A 157 -14.34 -6.84 -5.05
C ASP A 157 -13.50 -6.29 -6.22
N SER A 158 -13.46 -7.00 -7.35
CA SER A 158 -12.84 -6.48 -8.59
C SER A 158 -13.58 -5.23 -9.06
N LEU A 159 -14.87 -5.33 -9.40
CA LEU A 159 -15.65 -4.21 -9.92
C LEU A 159 -15.56 -2.96 -9.04
N THR A 160 -15.67 -3.12 -7.72
CA THR A 160 -15.55 -2.01 -6.78
C THR A 160 -14.14 -1.44 -6.72
N THR A 161 -13.10 -2.25 -6.91
CA THR A 161 -11.73 -1.78 -7.05
C THR A 161 -11.55 -0.96 -8.32
N GLN A 162 -11.98 -1.45 -9.49
CA GLN A 162 -11.89 -0.66 -10.73
C GLN A 162 -12.69 0.65 -10.62
N LEU A 163 -13.92 0.63 -10.11
CA LEU A 163 -14.72 1.83 -9.91
C LEU A 163 -14.09 2.82 -8.93
N ARG A 164 -13.56 2.34 -7.81
CA ARG A 164 -12.91 3.20 -6.81
C ARG A 164 -11.65 3.85 -7.35
N VAL A 165 -10.87 3.13 -8.16
CA VAL A 165 -9.70 3.72 -8.80
C VAL A 165 -10.11 4.78 -9.82
N LEU A 166 -11.11 4.50 -10.65
CA LEU A 166 -11.60 5.44 -11.66
C LEU A 166 -12.17 6.73 -11.04
N VAL A 167 -12.95 6.60 -9.96
CA VAL A 167 -13.41 7.76 -9.17
C VAL A 167 -12.26 8.48 -8.47
N GLY A 168 -11.29 7.73 -7.92
CA GLY A 168 -10.12 8.30 -7.24
C GLY A 168 -9.17 9.04 -8.18
N THR A 169 -9.08 8.64 -9.45
CA THR A 169 -8.26 9.33 -10.46
C THR A 169 -8.74 10.76 -10.72
N LEU A 170 -10.06 10.97 -10.71
CA LEU A 170 -10.68 12.29 -10.90
C LEU A 170 -10.60 13.19 -9.66
N ALA A 171 -10.28 12.64 -8.48
CA ALA A 171 -10.22 13.36 -7.22
C ALA A 171 -8.79 13.79 -6.81
N LEU A 172 -7.76 13.36 -7.55
CA LEU A 172 -6.35 13.62 -7.23
C LEU A 172 -5.71 14.73 -8.10
N TYR A 173 -6.50 15.36 -8.96
CA TYR A 173 -6.20 16.57 -9.73
C TYR A 173 -7.24 17.65 -9.42
#